data_AF-A0A7C9R785-F1
#
_entry.id   AF-A0A7C9R785-F1
#
_cell.length_a   1.000
_cell.length_b   1.000
_cell.length_c   1.000
_cell.angle_alpha   90.00
_cell.angle_beta   90.00
_cell.angle_gamma   90.00
#
_symmetry.space_group_name_H-M   'P 1'
#
loop_
_entity.id
_entity.type
_entity.pdbx_description
1 polymer ?
#
loop_
_entity_poly.entity_id
_entity_poly.type
_entity_poly.pdbx_seq_one_letter_code
_entity_poly.pdbx_strand_id
1 'polypeptide(L)'
;MNVAVKNVAAPVEIGERAAGPIPEDVLARFAQDASARDAGRDLPFDSVETLKKLRFGAYRLPKRAGGGGASLEQSFARKGR
;
A
#
# COMPACT_ATOMS: atom_id res chain seq x y z
N MET A 1 12.80 -5.98 26.38
CA MET A 1 12.89 -4.57 25.93
C MET A 1 11.74 -4.35 24.96
N ASN A 2 10.62 -3.79 25.45
CA ASN A 2 9.44 -3.56 24.64
C ASN A 2 9.60 -2.19 23.95
N VAL A 3 9.88 -2.19 22.65
CA VAL A 3 9.74 -0.97 21.84
C VAL A 3 8.24 -0.71 21.74
N ALA A 4 7.79 0.27 22.50
CA ALA A 4 6.41 0.71 22.47
C ALA A 4 6.07 1.10 21.02
N VAL A 5 5.08 0.40 20.46
CA VAL A 5 4.42 0.68 19.18
C VAL A 5 3.75 2.06 19.29
N LYS A 6 4.55 3.12 19.24
CA LYS A 6 4.07 4.50 19.35
C LYS A 6 3.90 5.01 17.93
N ASN A 7 2.64 5.09 17.52
CA ASN A 7 2.14 5.54 16.22
C ASN A 7 2.09 4.46 15.14
N VAL A 8 1.30 3.43 15.40
CA VAL A 8 0.62 2.71 14.32
C VAL A 8 -0.48 3.63 13.80
N ALA A 9 -0.32 4.18 12.60
CA ALA A 9 -1.47 4.68 11.87
C ALA A 9 -2.47 3.51 11.77
N ALA A 10 -3.67 3.66 12.35
CA ALA A 10 -4.71 2.62 12.39
C ALA A 10 -4.85 1.87 11.05
N PRO A 11 -5.22 0.58 11.00
CA PRO A 11 -5.39 -0.12 9.72
C PRO A 11 -6.29 0.69 8.77
N VAL A 12 -5.91 0.79 7.48
CA VAL A 12 -6.89 1.25 6.48
C VAL A 12 -7.94 0.14 6.39
N GLU A 13 -9.20 0.47 6.71
CA GLU A 13 -10.32 -0.43 6.47
C GLU A 13 -10.62 -0.43 4.97
N ILE A 14 -9.99 -1.38 4.27
CA ILE A 14 -10.17 -1.64 2.85
C ILE A 14 -10.89 -2.96 2.73
N GLY A 15 -12.14 -2.91 2.26
CA GLY A 15 -12.88 -4.10 1.85
C GLY A 15 -12.14 -4.86 0.74
N GLU A 16 -12.55 -6.10 0.51
CA GLU A 16 -11.91 -6.96 -0.48
C GLU A 16 -11.99 -6.32 -1.88
N ARG A 17 -10.83 -5.93 -2.42
CA ARG A 17 -10.73 -5.16 -3.67
C ARG A 17 -9.99 -5.96 -4.74
N ALA A 18 -10.39 -5.80 -6.00
CA ALA A 18 -9.61 -6.28 -7.14
C ALA A 18 -8.21 -5.64 -7.18
N ALA A 19 -7.23 -6.37 -7.72
CA ALA A 19 -5.87 -5.88 -7.87
C ALA A 19 -5.84 -4.62 -8.75
N GLY A 20 -5.16 -3.58 -8.26
CA GLY A 20 -5.21 -2.25 -8.87
C GLY A 20 -4.07 -1.34 -8.39
N PRO A 21 -4.03 -0.09 -8.87
CA PRO A 21 -3.09 0.90 -8.38
C PRO A 21 -3.38 1.25 -6.91
N ILE A 22 -2.36 1.75 -6.21
CA ILE A 22 -2.51 2.23 -4.83
C ILE A 22 -3.39 3.49 -4.84
N PRO A 23 -4.45 3.55 -4.02
CA PRO A 23 -5.27 4.77 -3.88
C PRO A 23 -4.48 5.97 -3.35
N GLU A 24 -4.80 7.17 -3.82
CA GLU A 24 -4.10 8.41 -3.44
C GLU A 24 -4.23 8.75 -1.95
N ASP A 25 -5.37 8.43 -1.33
CA ASP A 25 -5.59 8.60 0.11
C ASP A 25 -4.69 7.67 0.95
N VAL A 26 -4.48 6.43 0.48
CA VAL A 26 -3.53 5.48 1.09
C VAL A 26 -2.09 6.00 0.95
N LEU A 27 -1.71 6.51 -0.22
CA LEU A 27 -0.38 7.13 -0.43
C LEU A 27 -0.19 8.37 0.44
N ALA A 28 -1.18 9.26 0.51
CA ALA A 28 -1.15 10.44 1.34
C ALA A 28 -0.97 10.09 2.82
N ARG A 29 -1.62 9.01 3.27
CA ARG A 29 -1.48 8.50 4.64
C ARG A 29 -0.09 7.97 4.93
N PHE A 30 0.48 7.14 4.06
CA PHE A 30 1.86 6.66 4.22
C PHE A 30 2.87 7.82 4.18
N ALA A 31 2.56 8.90 3.47
CA ALA A 31 3.42 10.09 3.45
C ALA A 31 3.41 10.86 4.78
N GLN A 32 2.32 10.82 5.55
CA GLN A 32 2.19 11.57 6.81
C GLN A 32 3.20 11.11 7.89
N ASP A 33 3.46 9.80 7.97
CA ASP A 33 4.30 9.20 9.02
C ASP A 33 5.65 8.68 8.50
N ALA A 34 5.90 8.70 7.19
CA ALA A 34 7.10 8.16 6.56
C ALA A 34 8.41 8.65 7.21
N SER A 35 8.52 9.95 7.48
CA SER A 35 9.73 10.55 8.07
C SER A 35 9.96 10.07 9.51
N ALA A 36 8.90 10.06 10.32
CA ALA A 36 8.98 9.60 11.71
C ALA A 36 9.31 8.11 11.79
N ARG A 37 8.68 7.28 10.96
CA ARG A 37 8.96 5.84 10.85
C ARG A 37 10.42 5.57 10.48
N ASP A 38 10.95 6.31 9.52
CA ASP A 38 12.33 6.16 9.07
C ASP A 38 13.33 6.52 10.18
N ALA A 39 13.11 7.65 10.85
CA ALA A 39 13.91 8.09 12.00
C ALA A 39 13.86 7.09 13.18
N GLY A 40 12.69 6.51 13.44
CA GLY A 40 12.48 5.51 14.48
C GLY A 40 12.99 4.10 14.14
N ARG A 41 13.34 3.85 12.87
CA ARG A 41 13.60 2.49 12.32
C ARG A 41 12.43 1.54 12.54
N ASP A 42 11.21 2.07 12.46
CA ASP A 42 9.99 1.31 12.67
C ASP A 42 9.66 0.45 11.46
N LEU A 43 9.32 -0.83 11.71
CA LEU A 43 8.94 -1.77 10.67
C LEU A 43 7.51 -1.47 10.18
N PRO A 44 7.28 -1.27 8.86
CA PRO A 44 5.99 -0.83 8.32
C PRO A 44 4.98 -1.98 8.15
N PHE A 45 4.74 -2.77 9.21
CA PHE A 45 3.85 -3.94 9.11
C PHE A 45 2.44 -3.57 8.64
N ASP A 46 1.85 -2.50 9.17
CA ASP A 46 0.49 -2.08 8.80
C ASP A 46 0.40 -1.54 7.37
N SER A 47 1.41 -0.81 6.91
CA SER A 47 1.50 -0.35 5.52
C SER A 47 1.61 -1.53 4.56
N VAL A 48 2.41 -2.55 4.91
CA VAL A 48 2.55 -3.78 4.12
C VAL A 48 1.24 -4.57 4.10
N GLU A 49 0.55 -4.74 5.24
CA GLU A 49 -0.76 -5.40 5.27
C GLU A 49 -1.80 -4.64 4.46
N THR A 50 -1.76 -3.30 4.48
CA THR A 50 -2.62 -2.46 3.63
C THR A 50 -2.37 -2.75 2.14
N LEU A 51 -1.11 -2.81 1.70
CA LEU A 51 -0.77 -3.14 0.31
C LEU A 51 -1.18 -4.57 -0.09
N LYS A 52 -1.11 -5.53 0.85
CA LYS A 52 -1.58 -6.90 0.64
C LYS A 52 -3.09 -6.96 0.45
N LYS A 53 -3.86 -6.28 1.30
CA LYS A 53 -5.32 -6.17 1.18
C LYS A 53 -5.75 -5.48 -0.12
N LEU A 54 -4.99 -4.48 -0.58
CA LEU A 54 -5.17 -3.84 -1.89
C LEU A 54 -4.81 -4.75 -3.08
N ARG A 55 -4.20 -5.92 -2.83
CA ARG A 55 -3.66 -6.81 -3.85
C ARG A 55 -2.72 -6.09 -4.81
N PHE A 56 -1.99 -5.06 -4.35
CA PHE A 56 -1.11 -4.24 -5.19
C PHE A 56 -0.04 -5.09 -5.90
N GLY A 57 0.56 -6.05 -5.19
CA GLY A 57 1.54 -6.98 -5.78
C GLY A 57 0.99 -7.84 -6.93
N ALA A 58 -0.33 -8.02 -7.01
CA ALA A 58 -1.00 -8.75 -8.08
C ALA A 58 -1.43 -7.85 -9.25
N TYR A 59 -1.17 -6.54 -9.20
CA TYR A 59 -1.69 -5.59 -10.19
C TYR A 59 -1.24 -5.91 -11.63
N ARG A 60 0.04 -6.26 -11.82
CA ARG A 60 0.59 -6.64 -13.13
C ARG A 60 0.48 -8.15 -13.45
N LEU A 61 0.05 -8.98 -12.51
CA LEU A 61 -0.10 -10.41 -12.78
C LEU A 61 -1.22 -10.65 -13.80
N PRO A 62 -1.11 -11.68 -14.67
CA PRO A 62 -2.17 -11.99 -15.63
C PRO A 62 -3.52 -12.24 -14.97
N LYS A 63 -4.61 -11.80 -15.60
CA LYS A 63 -5.98 -12.05 -15.12
C LYS A 63 -6.30 -13.53 -14.94
N ARG A 64 -5.80 -14.39 -15.85
CA ARG A 64 -5.93 -15.85 -15.76
C ARG A 64 -5.30 -16.46 -14.50
N ALA A 65 -4.37 -15.75 -13.86
CA ALA A 65 -3.73 -16.12 -12.60
C ALA A 65 -4.29 -15.33 -11.40
N GLY A 66 -5.43 -14.65 -11.56
CA GLY A 66 -6.08 -13.85 -10.50
C GLY A 66 -5.48 -12.46 -10.29
N GLY A 67 -4.68 -11.95 -11.23
CA GLY A 67 -4.09 -10.61 -11.19
C GLY A 67 -4.91 -9.52 -11.88
N GLY A 68 -4.41 -8.28 -11.85
CA GLY A 68 -5.05 -7.11 -12.47
C GLY A 68 -4.81 -7.00 -13.99
N GLY A 69 -3.75 -7.64 -14.50
CA GLY A 69 -3.38 -7.63 -15.91
C GLY A 69 -2.84 -6.30 -16.42
N ALA A 70 -2.37 -5.42 -15.54
CA ALA A 70 -1.83 -4.12 -15.94
C ALA A 70 -0.51 -4.26 -16.70
N SER A 71 -0.32 -3.42 -17.73
CA SER A 71 0.97 -3.26 -18.38
C SER A 71 1.96 -2.47 -17.49
N LEU A 72 3.21 -2.37 -17.93
CA LEU A 72 4.22 -1.56 -17.25
C LEU A 72 3.81 -0.08 -17.27
N GLU A 73 3.39 0.42 -18.43
CA GLU A 73 2.97 1.80 -18.66
C GLU A 73 1.76 2.15 -17.78
N GLN A 74 0.76 1.26 -17.72
CA GLN A 74 -0.40 1.42 -16.84
C GLN A 74 -0.06 1.39 -15.35
N SER A 75 1.10 0.84 -14.98
CA SER A 75 1.57 0.84 -13.58
C SER A 75 2.18 2.17 -13.16
N PHE A 76 2.64 2.98 -14.11
CA PHE A 76 3.18 4.33 -13.88
C PHE A 76 2.24 5.44 -14.33
N ALA A 77 1.17 5.10 -15.06
CA ALA A 77 0.17 6.04 -15.51
C ALA A 77 -0.51 6.70 -14.30
N ARG A 78 -0.12 7.94 -14.02
CA ARG A 78 -0.73 8.75 -12.97
C ARG A 78 -2.06 9.28 -13.48
N LYS A 79 -3.17 8.93 -12.82
CA LYS A 79 -4.49 9.46 -13.16
C LYS A 79 -4.62 10.84 -12.51
N GLY A 80 -4.60 11.92 -13.31
CA GLY A 80 -4.93 13.28 -12.85
C GLY A 80 -3.75 14.18 -12.44
N ARG A 81 -2.91 14.53 -13.40
CA ARG A 81 -2.30 15.87 -13.46
C ARG A 81 -2.57 16.46 -14.84
#